data_AF-A0A9D3X0A6-F1
#
_entry.id   AF-A0A9D3X0A6-F1
#
_cell.length_a   1.000
_cell.length_b   1.000
_cell.length_c   1.000
_cell.angle_alpha   90.00
_cell.angle_beta   90.00
_cell.angle_gamma   90.00
#
_symmetry.space_group_name_H-M   'P 1'
#
loop_
_entity.id
_entity.type
_entity.pdbx_description
1 polymer ?
#
loop_
_entity_poly.entity_id
_entity_poly.type
_entity_poly.pdbx_seq_one_letter_code
_entity_poly.pdbx_strand_id
1 'polypeptide(L)'
;MAGDLILLAAVSLLSAFQQSCFAWLVGKSRKQHKIVPPEVTGTPDFERIFRAQQNCVEFYPIFLVALWTAGCFFNQVLAALLGLVYMYTRHKYFHGYAESAKGRITGFYWSVVVLFSLMALAAAGITNSFLEEYLDISIGKKLHKLL
;
A
#
# COMPACT_ATOMS: atom_id res chain seq x y z
N MET A 1 -24.05 6.47 0.57
CA MET A 1 -23.52 5.71 -0.58
C MET A 1 -22.18 6.23 -1.08
N ALA A 2 -22.03 7.49 -1.56
CA ALA A 2 -20.71 8.02 -1.95
C ALA A 2 -19.87 8.57 -0.77
N GLY A 3 -20.53 9.13 0.26
CA GLY A 3 -19.86 9.63 1.47
C GLY A 3 -19.13 8.54 2.27
N ASP A 4 -19.65 7.32 2.25
CA ASP A 4 -19.17 6.19 3.06
C ASP A 4 -17.87 5.56 2.51
N LEU A 5 -17.42 5.96 1.31
CA LEU A 5 -16.23 5.41 0.65
C LEU A 5 -15.23 6.49 0.21
N ILE A 6 -15.52 7.77 0.50
CA ILE A 6 -14.71 8.90 0.02
C ILE A 6 -13.25 8.84 0.48
N LEU A 7 -12.97 8.39 1.70
CA LEU A 7 -11.60 8.32 2.23
C LEU A 7 -10.76 7.25 1.50
N LEU A 8 -11.35 6.09 1.21
CA LEU A 8 -10.67 5.02 0.50
C LEU A 8 -10.41 5.41 -0.96
N ALA A 9 -11.39 6.07 -1.59
CA ALA A 9 -11.26 6.60 -2.94
C ALA A 9 -10.16 7.68 -3.02
N ALA A 10 -10.12 8.60 -2.05
CA ALA A 10 -9.09 9.63 -1.98
C ALA A 10 -7.69 9.03 -1.82
N VAL A 11 -7.49 8.10 -0.87
CA VAL A 11 -6.21 7.41 -0.69
C VAL A 11 -5.82 6.61 -1.93
N SER A 12 -6.77 5.92 -2.58
CA SER A 12 -6.54 5.19 -3.82
C SER A 12 -6.03 6.14 -4.93
N LEU A 13 -6.68 7.28 -5.14
CA LEU A 13 -6.28 8.25 -6.15
C LEU A 13 -4.91 8.87 -5.85
N LEU A 14 -4.65 9.24 -4.60
CA LEU A 14 -3.35 9.75 -4.18
C LEU A 14 -2.23 8.71 -4.38
N SER A 15 -2.50 7.44 -4.06
CA SER A 15 -1.53 6.36 -4.25
C SER A 15 -1.29 6.06 -5.74
N ALA A 16 -2.30 6.19 -6.61
CA ALA A 16 -2.13 6.09 -8.05
C ALA A 16 -1.26 7.21 -8.61
N PHE A 17 -1.41 8.43 -8.10
CA PHE A 17 -0.53 9.55 -8.43
C PHE A 17 0.92 9.25 -8.00
N GLN A 18 1.14 8.73 -6.79
CA GLN A 18 2.47 8.31 -6.33
C GLN A 18 3.12 7.27 -7.26
N GLN A 19 2.38 6.24 -7.66
CA GLN A 19 2.88 5.22 -8.61
C GLN A 19 3.23 5.83 -9.97
N SER A 20 2.43 6.80 -10.44
CA SER A 20 2.69 7.54 -11.67
C SER A 20 3.96 8.39 -11.56
N CYS A 21 4.20 9.03 -10.42
CA CYS A 21 5.45 9.75 -10.15
C CYS A 21 6.67 8.81 -10.17
N PHE A 22 6.58 7.63 -9.55
CA PHE A 22 7.67 6.64 -9.59
C PHE A 22 7.95 6.17 -11.03
N ALA A 23 6.92 5.88 -11.82
CA ALA A 23 7.07 5.52 -13.23
C ALA A 23 7.74 6.65 -14.04
N TRP A 24 7.35 7.90 -13.79
CA TRP A 24 7.99 9.07 -14.41
C TRP A 24 9.47 9.18 -14.03
N LEU A 25 9.83 8.93 -12.77
CA LEU A 25 11.23 8.92 -12.33
C LEU A 25 12.06 7.83 -13.01
N VAL A 26 11.49 6.64 -13.26
CA VAL A 26 12.13 5.62 -14.11
C VAL A 26 12.35 6.16 -15.52
N GLY A 27 11.34 6.80 -16.12
CA GLY A 27 11.45 7.40 -17.45
C GLY A 27 12.55 8.48 -17.52
N LYS A 28 12.67 9.31 -16.49
CA LYS A 28 13.75 10.29 -16.34
C LYS A 28 15.13 9.61 -16.24
N SER A 29 15.23 8.57 -15.40
CA SER A 29 16.47 7.80 -15.21
C SER A 29 16.91 7.10 -16.51
N ARG A 30 15.98 6.53 -17.28
CA ARG A 30 16.25 5.97 -18.62
C ARG A 30 16.91 6.99 -19.54
N LYS A 31 16.37 8.21 -19.61
CA LYS A 31 16.95 9.30 -20.42
C LYS A 31 18.35 9.68 -19.94
N GLN A 32 18.53 9.81 -18.63
CA GLN A 32 19.81 10.18 -18.02
C GLN A 32 20.91 9.15 -18.29
N HIS A 33 20.60 7.86 -18.17
CA HIS A 33 21.56 6.76 -18.36
C HIS A 33 21.55 6.17 -19.77
N LYS A 34 20.80 6.78 -20.71
CA LYS A 34 20.68 6.35 -22.11
C LYS A 34 20.23 4.89 -22.27
N ILE A 35 19.34 4.42 -21.38
CA ILE A 35 18.80 3.06 -21.40
C ILE A 35 17.54 3.01 -22.27
N VAL A 36 17.66 2.49 -23.48
CA VAL A 36 16.57 2.39 -24.46
C VAL A 36 15.76 1.11 -24.19
N PRO A 37 14.41 1.16 -24.11
CA PRO A 37 13.58 -0.04 -24.03
C PRO A 37 13.87 -1.00 -25.21
N PRO A 38 13.81 -2.33 -25.02
CA PRO A 38 13.28 -3.07 -23.87
C PRO A 38 14.27 -3.26 -22.70
N GLU A 39 15.45 -2.65 -22.76
CA GLU A 39 16.52 -2.88 -21.78
C GLU A 39 16.09 -2.49 -20.36
N VAL A 40 16.44 -3.34 -19.40
CA VAL A 40 16.16 -3.16 -17.96
C VAL A 40 17.40 -3.29 -17.09
N THR A 41 18.55 -3.54 -17.70
CA THR A 41 19.87 -3.52 -17.06
C THR A 41 20.68 -2.30 -17.49
N GLY A 42 21.63 -1.86 -16.68
CA GLY A 42 22.40 -0.67 -16.99
C GLY A 42 23.32 -0.24 -15.85
N THR A 43 23.35 1.07 -15.58
CA THR A 43 24.10 1.56 -14.42
C THR A 43 23.44 1.10 -13.12
N PRO A 44 24.21 0.84 -12.04
CA PRO A 44 23.63 0.50 -10.75
C PRO A 44 22.59 1.52 -10.25
N ASP A 45 22.75 2.80 -10.60
CA ASP A 45 21.81 3.87 -10.21
C ASP A 45 20.47 3.73 -10.93
N PHE A 46 20.49 3.47 -12.24
CA PHE A 46 19.29 3.18 -13.02
C PHE A 46 18.58 1.92 -12.49
N GLU A 47 19.34 0.83 -12.30
CA GLU A 47 18.77 -0.44 -11.84
C GLU A 47 18.09 -0.30 -10.48
N ARG A 48 18.67 0.45 -9.54
CA ARG A 48 18.03 0.71 -8.24
C ARG A 48 16.70 1.44 -8.38
N ILE A 49 16.64 2.50 -9.18
CA ILE A 49 15.40 3.26 -9.43
C ILE A 49 14.35 2.37 -10.12
N PHE A 50 14.76 1.61 -11.13
CA PHE A 50 13.88 0.68 -11.85
C PHE A 50 13.32 -0.41 -10.92
N ARG A 51 14.18 -1.06 -10.13
CA ARG A 51 13.78 -2.09 -9.15
C ARG A 51 12.91 -1.54 -8.03
N ALA A 52 13.17 -0.30 -7.58
CA ALA A 52 12.34 0.36 -6.59
C ALA A 52 10.91 0.56 -7.12
N GLN A 53 10.76 1.05 -8.35
CA GLN A 53 9.45 1.22 -8.99
C GLN A 53 8.75 -0.11 -9.21
N GLN A 54 9.46 -1.11 -9.74
CA GLN A 54 8.92 -2.45 -9.99
C GLN A 54 8.36 -3.07 -8.71
N ASN A 55 9.12 -3.03 -7.61
CA ASN A 55 8.64 -3.55 -6.32
C ASN A 55 7.41 -2.78 -5.80
N CYS A 56 7.38 -1.45 -5.95
CA CYS A 56 6.19 -0.68 -5.59
C CYS A 56 4.97 -1.11 -6.41
N VAL A 57 5.12 -1.46 -7.69
CA VAL A 57 4.02 -1.98 -8.53
C VAL A 57 3.58 -3.38 -8.10
N GLU A 58 4.51 -4.29 -7.81
CA GLU A 58 4.20 -5.66 -7.38
C GLU A 58 3.35 -5.69 -6.09
N PHE A 59 3.60 -4.77 -5.15
CA PHE A 59 2.84 -4.68 -3.92
C PHE A 59 1.56 -3.84 -4.01
N TYR A 60 1.38 -3.06 -5.08
CA TYR A 60 0.25 -2.15 -5.21
C TYR A 60 -1.12 -2.85 -5.25
N PRO A 61 -1.30 -3.98 -5.98
CA PRO A 61 -2.54 -4.75 -5.91
C PRO A 61 -2.84 -5.27 -4.51
N ILE A 62 -1.83 -5.76 -3.78
CA ILE A 62 -1.98 -6.26 -2.41
C ILE A 62 -2.45 -5.14 -1.49
N PHE A 63 -1.84 -3.96 -1.61
CA PHE A 63 -2.24 -2.76 -0.88
C PHE A 63 -3.68 -2.36 -1.17
N LEU A 64 -4.09 -2.29 -2.44
CA LEU A 64 -5.46 -1.89 -2.81
C LEU A 64 -6.49 -2.88 -2.26
N VAL A 65 -6.26 -4.18 -2.41
CA VAL A 65 -7.15 -5.21 -1.85
C VAL A 65 -7.25 -5.05 -0.33
N ALA A 66 -6.12 -4.96 0.37
CA ALA A 66 -6.12 -4.83 1.83
C ALA A 66 -6.79 -3.52 2.30
N LEU A 67 -6.53 -2.39 1.64
CA LEU A 67 -7.13 -1.09 1.95
C LEU A 67 -8.64 -1.12 1.83
N TRP A 68 -9.15 -1.61 0.68
CA TRP A 68 -10.58 -1.64 0.42
C TRP A 68 -11.30 -2.64 1.31
N THR A 69 -10.74 -3.84 1.50
CA THR A 69 -11.34 -4.83 2.40
C THR A 69 -11.35 -4.35 3.85
N ALA A 70 -10.26 -3.80 4.36
CA ALA A 70 -10.22 -3.24 5.72
C ALA A 70 -11.18 -2.06 5.88
N GLY A 71 -11.28 -1.19 4.87
CA GLY A 71 -12.16 -0.03 4.91
C GLY A 71 -13.64 -0.37 4.86
N CYS A 72 -14.03 -1.35 4.03
CA CYS A 72 -15.42 -1.76 3.87
C CYS A 72 -15.92 -2.67 5.00
N PHE A 73 -15.07 -3.57 5.52
CA PHE A 73 -15.49 -4.59 6.50
C PHE A 73 -15.13 -4.27 7.94
N PHE A 74 -14.19 -3.36 8.19
CA PHE A 74 -13.74 -3.04 9.56
C PHE A 74 -13.96 -1.58 9.93
N ASN A 75 -13.15 -0.66 9.37
CA ASN A 75 -13.27 0.77 9.67
C ASN A 75 -12.60 1.61 8.59
N GLN A 76 -13.40 2.43 7.91
CA GLN A 76 -12.95 3.27 6.81
C GLN A 76 -11.87 4.28 7.20
N VAL A 77 -12.02 4.95 8.35
CA VAL A 77 -11.08 5.98 8.82
C VAL A 77 -9.73 5.36 9.15
N LEU A 78 -9.72 4.25 9.90
CA LEU A 78 -8.49 3.55 10.27
C LEU A 78 -7.76 3.00 9.03
N ALA A 79 -8.49 2.40 8.09
CA ALA A 79 -7.93 1.92 6.84
C ALA A 79 -7.30 3.06 6.03
N ALA A 80 -7.97 4.22 5.93
CA ALA A 80 -7.44 5.38 5.23
C ALA A 80 -6.17 5.95 5.90
N LEU A 81 -6.13 6.05 7.23
CA LEU A 81 -4.95 6.47 7.97
C LEU A 81 -3.76 5.53 7.72
N LEU A 82 -3.97 4.22 7.84
CA LEU A 82 -2.95 3.24 7.53
C LEU A 82 -2.52 3.31 6.06
N GLY A 83 -3.45 3.58 5.14
CA GLY A 83 -3.14 3.78 3.72
C GLY A 83 -2.21 4.98 3.47
N LEU A 84 -2.42 6.10 4.16
CA LEU A 84 -1.51 7.24 4.11
C LEU A 84 -0.12 6.90 4.68
N VAL A 85 -0.06 6.16 5.79
CA VAL A 85 1.22 5.70 6.36
C VAL A 85 1.92 4.74 5.40
N TYR A 86 1.19 3.84 4.74
CA TYR A 86 1.74 2.96 3.71
C TYR A 86 2.37 3.76 2.57
N MET A 87 1.67 4.76 2.05
CA MET A 87 2.22 5.65 1.01
C MET A 87 3.48 6.37 1.46
N TYR A 88 3.51 6.88 2.70
CA TYR A 88 4.70 7.54 3.26
C TYR A 88 5.90 6.58 3.32
N THR A 89 5.70 5.37 3.83
CA THR A 89 6.76 4.36 3.92
C THR A 89 7.23 3.92 2.52
N ARG A 90 6.32 3.84 1.54
CA ARG A 90 6.67 3.58 0.12
C ARG A 90 7.48 4.69 -0.51
N HIS A 91 7.18 5.95 -0.18
CA HIS A 91 8.00 7.07 -0.58
C HIS A 91 9.42 6.96 0.00
N LYS A 92 9.55 6.65 1.29
CA LYS A 92 10.86 6.42 1.94
C LYS A 92 11.60 5.22 1.34
N TYR A 93 10.91 4.13 1.06
CA TYR A 93 11.47 2.95 0.38
C TYR A 93 12.05 3.32 -0.97
N PHE A 94 11.26 3.99 -1.81
CA PHE A 94 11.65 4.31 -3.18
C PHE A 94 12.89 5.22 -3.23
N HIS A 95 12.86 6.34 -2.51
CA HIS A 95 13.96 7.28 -2.50
C HIS A 95 15.20 6.71 -1.80
N GLY A 96 15.02 6.00 -0.69
CA GLY A 96 16.13 5.32 -0.02
C GLY A 96 16.79 4.27 -0.91
N TYR A 97 16.02 3.54 -1.72
CA TYR A 97 16.58 2.57 -2.67
C TYR A 97 17.29 3.25 -3.84
N ALA A 98 16.73 4.34 -4.38
CA ALA A 98 17.37 5.11 -5.44
C ALA A 98 18.78 5.57 -5.03
N GLU A 99 18.94 6.03 -3.79
CA GLU A 99 20.23 6.42 -3.22
C GLU A 99 21.16 5.22 -3.02
N SER A 100 20.70 4.16 -2.33
CA SER A 100 21.54 2.97 -2.09
C SER A 100 20.71 1.71 -1.84
N ALA A 101 21.29 0.54 -2.11
CA ALA A 101 20.63 -0.73 -1.83
C ALA A 101 20.27 -0.93 -0.34
N LYS A 102 21.07 -0.37 0.57
CA LYS A 102 20.81 -0.42 2.02
C LYS A 102 19.76 0.60 2.48
N GLY A 103 19.67 1.75 1.82
CA GLY A 103 18.70 2.80 2.14
C GLY A 103 17.24 2.36 2.00
N ARG A 104 16.97 1.31 1.21
CA ARG A 104 15.63 0.75 1.03
C ARG A 104 15.04 0.11 2.29
N ILE A 105 15.87 -0.40 3.20
CA ILE A 105 15.46 -1.38 4.21
C ILE A 105 14.43 -0.80 5.19
N THR A 106 14.66 0.40 5.72
CA THR A 106 13.76 1.03 6.69
C THR A 106 12.37 1.28 6.10
N GLY A 107 12.32 1.85 4.88
CA GLY A 107 11.04 2.08 4.19
C GLY A 107 10.32 0.77 3.89
N PHE A 108 11.05 -0.25 3.41
CA PHE A 108 10.49 -1.57 3.10
C PHE A 108 9.85 -2.22 4.33
N TYR A 109 10.59 -2.26 5.45
CA TYR A 109 10.12 -2.88 6.69
C TYR A 109 8.81 -2.24 7.16
N TRP A 110 8.75 -0.92 7.25
CA TRP A 110 7.53 -0.23 7.67
C TRP A 110 6.38 -0.38 6.68
N SER A 111 6.64 -0.39 5.37
CA SER A 111 5.61 -0.69 4.36
C SER A 111 4.99 -2.08 4.59
N VAL A 112 5.82 -3.08 4.91
CA VAL A 112 5.34 -4.44 5.20
C VAL A 112 4.52 -4.47 6.48
N VAL A 113 4.99 -3.84 7.58
CA VAL A 113 4.22 -3.79 8.84
C VAL A 113 2.84 -3.19 8.62
N VAL A 114 2.75 -2.04 7.95
CA VAL A 114 1.47 -1.37 7.70
C VAL A 114 0.55 -2.22 6.82
N LEU A 115 1.10 -2.89 5.82
CA LEU A 115 0.35 -3.78 4.94
C LEU A 115 -0.22 -4.97 5.71
N PHE A 116 0.56 -5.60 6.58
CA PHE A 116 0.08 -6.66 7.46
C PHE A 116 -1.00 -6.18 8.43
N SER A 117 -0.87 -4.96 8.96
CA SER A 117 -1.93 -4.36 9.78
C SER A 117 -3.23 -4.19 8.99
N LEU A 118 -3.19 -3.69 7.75
CA LEU A 118 -4.38 -3.61 6.90
C LEU A 118 -4.99 -4.98 6.63
N MET A 119 -4.17 -6.00 6.33
CA MET A 119 -4.65 -7.36 6.12
C MET A 119 -5.27 -7.96 7.38
N ALA A 120 -4.72 -7.69 8.56
CA ALA A 120 -5.28 -8.14 9.84
C ALA A 120 -6.65 -7.48 10.11
N LEU A 121 -6.80 -6.18 9.85
CA LEU A 121 -8.08 -5.49 9.95
C LEU A 121 -9.10 -6.04 8.95
N ALA A 122 -8.69 -6.28 7.71
CA ALA A 122 -9.51 -6.90 6.68
C ALA A 122 -10.02 -8.28 7.12
N ALA A 123 -9.13 -9.14 7.62
CA ALA A 123 -9.48 -10.47 8.11
C ALA A 123 -10.43 -10.41 9.32
N ALA A 124 -10.17 -9.51 10.27
CA ALA A 124 -11.04 -9.31 11.43
C ALA A 124 -12.44 -8.83 11.02
N GLY A 125 -12.51 -7.87 10.09
CA GLY A 125 -13.76 -7.36 9.53
C GLY A 125 -14.58 -8.44 8.84
N ILE A 126 -13.96 -9.17 7.90
CA ILE A 126 -14.62 -10.28 7.20
C ILE A 126 -15.10 -11.34 8.19
N THR A 127 -14.27 -11.72 9.16
CA THR A 127 -14.63 -12.73 10.16
C THR A 127 -15.84 -12.28 10.96
N ASN A 128 -15.85 -11.03 11.46
CA ASN A 128 -17.01 -10.53 12.20
C ASN A 128 -18.28 -10.48 11.34
N SER A 129 -18.18 -10.02 10.08
CA SER A 129 -19.32 -10.02 9.15
C SER A 129 -19.85 -11.43 8.88
N PHE A 130 -18.96 -12.40 8.66
CA PHE A 130 -19.33 -13.80 8.44
C PHE A 130 -20.01 -14.42 9.65
N LEU A 131 -19.49 -14.18 10.86
CA LEU A 131 -20.07 -14.69 12.10
C LEU A 131 -21.46 -14.09 12.37
N GLU A 132 -21.65 -12.81 12.08
CA GLU A 132 -22.96 -12.15 12.24
C GLU A 132 -23.97 -12.63 11.20
N GLU A 133 -23.56 -12.80 9.93
CA GLU A 133 -24.47 -13.18 8.84
C GLU A 133 -24.86 -14.66 8.88
N TYR A 134 -23.92 -15.57 9.16
CA TYR A 134 -24.15 -17.02 9.02
C TYR A 134 -24.32 -17.76 10.33
N LEU A 135 -23.83 -17.21 11.44
CA LEU A 135 -23.85 -17.89 12.74
C LEU A 135 -24.63 -17.12 13.82
N ASP A 136 -25.15 -15.92 13.50
CA ASP A 136 -25.85 -15.02 14.42
C ASP A 136 -25.02 -14.69 15.69
N ILE A 137 -23.68 -14.75 15.56
CA ILE A 137 -22.72 -14.44 16.63
C ILE A 137 -22.13 -13.06 16.35
N SER A 138 -22.61 -12.03 17.04
CA SER A 138 -21.98 -10.71 17.00
C SER A 138 -20.90 -10.57 18.07
N ILE A 139 -19.62 -10.69 17.68
CA ILE A 139 -18.46 -10.49 18.58
C ILE A 139 -18.42 -9.04 19.07
N GLY A 140 -18.64 -8.06 18.17
CA GLY A 140 -18.62 -6.64 18.51
C GLY A 140 -19.67 -6.25 19.55
N LYS A 141 -20.91 -6.75 19.42
CA LYS A 141 -21.98 -6.49 20.41
C LYS A 141 -21.68 -7.15 21.75
N LYS A 142 -21.08 -8.35 21.77
CA LYS A 142 -20.69 -9.04 23.01
C LYS A 142 -19.56 -8.33 23.75
N LEU A 143 -18.56 -7.83 23.04
CA LEU A 143 -17.42 -7.12 23.63
C LEU A 143 -17.86 -5.79 24.28
N HIS A 144 -18.76 -5.04 23.63
CA HIS A 144 -19.32 -3.81 24.19
C HIS A 144 -20.25 -4.09 25.40
N LYS A 145 -20.81 -5.29 25.52
CA LYS A 145 -21.67 -5.69 26.66
C LYS A 145 -20.86 -6.15 27.88
N LEU A 146 -19.57 -6.44 27.70
CA LEU A 146 -18.64 -6.92 28.73
C LEU A 146 -17.77 -5.80 29.32
N LEU A 147 -17.71 -4.64 28.66
CA LEU A 147 -17.09 -3.40 29.12
C LEU A 147 -18.16 -2.44 29.66
#